data_AF-A0AAN6M0X8-F1
#
_entry.id   AF-A0AAN6M0X8-F1
#
_cell.length_a   1.000
_cell.length_b   1.000
_cell.length_c   1.000
_cell.angle_alpha   90.00
_cell.angle_beta   90.00
_cell.angle_gamma   90.00
#
_symmetry.space_group_name_H-M   'P 1'
#
loop_
_entity.id
_entity.type
_entity.pdbx_description
1 polymer ?
#
loop_
_entity_poly.entity_id
_entity_poly.type
_entity_poly.pdbx_seq_one_letter_code
_entity_poly.pdbx_strand_id
1 'polypeptide(L)'
;MTTTRQPRQPPTTAHIWYAQQQQQSLLQPAHATVTMDSQNSAQIDPQPNISVAPTIANMTAANLGFSASRPDPEDAFQPSIKGFQEYLVSKLEYLSNDARRSLIGNLDKRGWPLHLRELGTANWQLEPTMPWELADKDALMLLSASGVKIEDITEIFFEGRTAHECHDALENLRPHASIIPVEDDEGPAPSSARTSNAMLSPPANHTTALPTPSPETSIKSQPKKEPTEISPENCAVSSRGRPRTPHADSQKPWEQADRELIWGAMGKSKTARQIQQEYFPSRSESAIQTRMCKERKLRRAESTQKNWSPEGLSDGEANTTGLQDMQIADENDDDSDYVEDSSPREKPSAAMAGISSSHSTPTKKAPTISTIRTKLLSSIDNHVLSKEKKNELKKALRNKWPTHFASVEGHNAPPAKGTRWSNNDIRALRIIRETAPNLPYRFIADFFPGRNESGISRQINHKIKSTQ
;
A
#
# COMPACT_ATOMS: atom_id res chain seq x y z
N MET A 1 -28.43 -71.08 15.25
CA MET A 1 -29.32 -69.89 15.20
C MET A 1 -28.49 -68.72 14.73
N THR A 2 -28.77 -68.18 13.56
CA THR A 2 -27.85 -67.27 12.84
C THR A 2 -28.51 -65.91 12.69
N THR A 3 -28.07 -64.93 13.48
CA THR A 3 -28.69 -63.59 13.51
C THR A 3 -28.03 -62.66 12.50
N THR A 4 -28.65 -62.50 11.33
CA THR A 4 -28.22 -61.53 10.32
C THR A 4 -28.55 -60.10 10.77
N ARG A 5 -27.52 -59.29 11.07
CA ARG A 5 -27.70 -57.84 11.31
C ARG A 5 -27.86 -57.10 9.98
N GLN A 6 -28.96 -56.39 9.78
CA GLN A 6 -29.08 -55.38 8.73
C GLN A 6 -28.28 -54.10 9.09
N PRO A 7 -27.67 -53.42 8.11
CA PRO A 7 -27.07 -52.10 8.32
C PRO A 7 -28.15 -51.02 8.43
N ARG A 8 -27.99 -50.09 9.38
CA ARG A 8 -28.85 -48.89 9.47
C ARG A 8 -28.49 -47.91 8.35
N GLN A 9 -29.49 -47.43 7.60
CA GLN A 9 -29.31 -46.28 6.73
C GLN A 9 -29.37 -44.96 7.55
N PRO A 10 -28.59 -43.94 7.19
CA PRO A 10 -28.67 -42.61 7.80
C PRO A 10 -29.93 -41.87 7.33
N PRO A 11 -30.52 -40.99 8.16
CA PRO A 11 -31.70 -40.21 7.78
C PRO A 11 -31.35 -39.19 6.69
N THR A 12 -32.18 -39.13 5.64
CA THR A 12 -32.03 -38.17 4.55
C THR A 12 -32.35 -36.74 4.98
N THR A 13 -31.51 -35.80 4.56
CA THR A 13 -31.48 -34.38 4.94
C THR A 13 -32.79 -33.59 4.71
N ALA A 14 -33.73 -34.14 3.92
CA ALA A 14 -35.00 -33.50 3.56
C ALA A 14 -35.96 -33.22 4.75
N HIS A 15 -35.86 -33.95 5.87
CA HIS A 15 -36.78 -33.77 7.00
C HIS A 15 -36.38 -32.65 7.98
N ILE A 16 -35.16 -32.13 7.93
CA ILE A 16 -34.70 -31.09 8.87
C ILE A 16 -35.23 -29.70 8.46
N TRP A 17 -35.33 -29.42 7.15
CA TRP A 17 -35.76 -28.12 6.63
C TRP A 17 -37.22 -27.78 6.93
N TYR A 18 -38.12 -28.76 6.88
CA TYR A 18 -39.57 -28.52 7.03
C TYR A 18 -39.96 -28.11 8.46
N ALA A 19 -39.22 -28.57 9.48
CA ALA A 19 -39.47 -28.21 10.87
C ALA A 19 -39.06 -26.76 11.20
N GLN A 20 -38.02 -26.23 10.53
CA GLN A 20 -37.51 -24.89 10.81
C GLN A 20 -38.38 -23.78 10.19
N GLN A 21 -39.07 -24.06 9.08
CA GLN A 21 -39.89 -23.07 8.38
C GLN A 21 -41.20 -22.75 9.13
N GLN A 22 -41.77 -23.68 9.91
CA GLN A 22 -43.00 -23.42 10.68
C GLN A 22 -42.80 -22.47 11.88
N GLN A 23 -41.58 -22.31 12.41
CA GLN A 23 -41.36 -21.45 13.59
C GLN A 23 -41.28 -19.94 13.26
N GLN A 24 -41.11 -19.55 11.99
CA GLN A 24 -40.96 -18.13 11.62
C GLN A 24 -42.27 -17.39 11.34
N SER A 25 -43.42 -18.07 11.25
CA SER A 25 -44.72 -17.46 10.91
C SER A 25 -45.46 -16.80 12.08
N LEU A 26 -44.90 -16.78 13.30
CA LEU A 26 -45.60 -16.34 14.52
C LEU A 26 -45.22 -14.94 15.04
N LEU A 27 -44.43 -14.15 14.30
CA LEU A 27 -43.99 -12.81 14.73
C LEU A 27 -44.19 -11.75 13.61
N GLN A 28 -45.37 -11.15 13.58
CA GLN A 28 -45.61 -9.87 12.91
C GLN A 28 -46.34 -8.89 13.85
N PRO A 29 -45.76 -7.73 14.17
CA PRO A 29 -46.48 -6.64 14.85
C PRO A 29 -47.28 -5.80 13.85
N ALA A 30 -48.43 -5.28 14.30
CA ALA A 30 -49.39 -4.56 13.46
C ALA A 30 -48.91 -3.17 13.01
N HIS A 31 -49.38 -2.73 11.84
CA HIS A 31 -49.17 -1.38 11.32
C HIS A 31 -50.04 -0.35 12.07
N ALA A 32 -49.47 0.81 12.39
CA ALA A 32 -50.19 1.99 12.84
C ALA A 32 -50.06 3.11 11.80
N THR A 33 -51.18 3.51 11.22
CA THR A 33 -51.29 4.59 10.23
C THR A 33 -51.33 5.95 10.93
N VAL A 34 -50.54 6.93 10.49
CA VAL A 34 -50.70 8.33 10.90
C VAL A 34 -50.71 9.24 9.67
N THR A 35 -51.70 10.12 9.64
CA THR A 35 -52.11 10.97 8.52
C THR A 35 -51.19 12.18 8.33
N MET A 36 -51.08 12.68 7.09
CA MET A 36 -50.47 13.98 6.80
C MET A 36 -51.39 15.14 7.20
N ASP A 37 -50.81 16.29 7.50
CA ASP A 37 -51.46 17.57 7.21
C ASP A 37 -50.46 18.62 6.71
N SER A 38 -50.97 19.53 5.89
CA SER A 38 -50.20 20.54 5.13
C SER A 38 -50.48 21.95 5.65
N GLN A 39 -49.50 22.86 5.51
CA GLN A 39 -49.62 24.30 5.17
C GLN A 39 -48.48 25.14 5.77
N ASN A 40 -47.72 25.86 4.92
CA ASN A 40 -47.93 27.31 4.78
C ASN A 40 -47.04 27.95 3.70
N SER A 41 -47.52 29.08 3.14
CA SER A 41 -46.84 29.88 2.11
C SER A 41 -46.66 31.34 2.58
N ALA A 42 -45.50 31.93 2.28
CA ALA A 42 -45.22 33.37 2.12
C ALA A 42 -43.76 33.50 1.61
N GLN A 43 -43.42 34.08 0.46
CA GLN A 43 -43.66 35.44 -0.07
C GLN A 43 -42.90 36.55 0.70
N ILE A 44 -41.73 36.94 0.16
CA ILE A 44 -41.04 38.22 0.44
C ILE A 44 -40.40 38.73 -0.86
N ASP A 45 -40.52 40.04 -1.11
CA ASP A 45 -40.03 40.79 -2.28
C ASP A 45 -38.51 41.14 -2.25
N PRO A 46 -37.92 41.65 -3.36
CA PRO A 46 -36.47 41.80 -3.51
C PRO A 46 -35.92 43.26 -3.48
N GLN A 47 -34.58 43.36 -3.45
CA GLN A 47 -33.73 44.56 -3.73
C GLN A 47 -33.69 45.67 -2.63
N PRO A 48 -32.67 46.59 -2.60
CA PRO A 48 -31.64 46.83 -3.61
C PRO A 48 -30.14 46.84 -3.21
N ASN A 49 -29.36 46.62 -4.25
CA ASN A 49 -27.95 46.93 -4.52
C ASN A 49 -27.39 48.23 -3.87
N ILE A 50 -26.24 48.15 -3.17
CA ILE A 50 -25.34 49.30 -2.90
C ILE A 50 -23.87 48.87 -3.11
N SER A 51 -23.16 49.64 -3.95
CA SER A 51 -21.75 49.46 -4.28
C SER A 51 -20.89 50.50 -3.55
N VAL A 52 -19.86 50.07 -2.81
CA VAL A 52 -18.77 50.95 -2.32
C VAL A 52 -17.43 50.22 -2.38
N ALA A 53 -16.44 50.84 -3.02
CA ALA A 53 -15.05 50.37 -3.04
C ALA A 53 -14.24 50.97 -1.88
N PRO A 54 -13.06 50.42 -1.55
CA PRO A 54 -12.02 51.22 -0.91
C PRO A 54 -10.71 51.23 -1.71
N THR A 55 -10.30 52.45 -2.08
CA THR A 55 -8.91 52.79 -2.40
C THR A 55 -8.02 52.59 -1.17
N ILE A 56 -6.90 51.89 -1.30
CA ILE A 56 -5.76 51.99 -0.37
C ILE A 56 -4.48 52.22 -1.18
N ALA A 57 -3.62 53.10 -0.65
CA ALA A 57 -2.53 53.74 -1.36
C ALA A 57 -1.19 52.99 -1.30
N ASN A 58 -0.26 53.44 -2.15
CA ASN A 58 1.15 53.04 -2.18
C ASN A 58 1.84 53.09 -0.81
N MET A 59 2.70 52.10 -0.54
CA MET A 59 3.94 52.34 0.20
C MET A 59 5.14 51.81 -0.58
N THR A 60 6.07 52.70 -0.85
CA THR A 60 7.35 52.46 -1.52
C THR A 60 8.33 51.79 -0.54
N ALA A 61 8.99 50.71 -0.94
CA ALA A 61 10.11 50.13 -0.21
C ALA A 61 11.28 49.83 -1.16
N ALA A 62 12.51 50.07 -0.69
CA ALA A 62 13.67 50.20 -1.55
C ALA A 62 14.30 48.85 -1.98
N ASN A 63 14.44 48.70 -3.29
CA ASN A 63 15.67 48.31 -3.98
C ASN A 63 16.78 47.65 -3.14
N LEU A 64 16.76 46.31 -3.06
CA LEU A 64 17.96 45.50 -2.84
C LEU A 64 18.07 44.53 -4.02
N GLY A 65 19.20 44.60 -4.74
CA GLY A 65 19.47 43.81 -5.93
C GLY A 65 19.74 42.34 -5.63
N PHE A 66 18.69 41.57 -5.35
CA PHE A 66 18.76 40.11 -5.35
C PHE A 66 18.49 39.60 -6.77
N SER A 67 19.43 38.85 -7.34
CA SER A 67 19.28 38.26 -8.68
C SER A 67 18.26 37.12 -8.62
N ALA A 68 16.98 37.48 -8.72
CA ALA A 68 15.88 36.54 -8.77
C ALA A 68 15.86 35.84 -10.14
N SER A 69 16.72 34.83 -10.29
CA SER A 69 16.45 33.74 -11.23
C SER A 69 15.13 33.11 -10.81
N ARG A 70 14.05 33.53 -11.46
CA ARG A 70 12.68 33.09 -11.19
C ARG A 70 12.65 31.58 -11.38
N PRO A 71 12.46 30.76 -10.32
CA PRO A 71 12.42 29.32 -10.48
C PRO A 71 11.27 28.97 -11.41
N ASP A 72 11.52 28.05 -12.34
CA ASP A 72 10.56 27.65 -13.36
C ASP A 72 9.32 27.07 -12.66
N PRO A 73 8.09 27.59 -12.88
CA PRO A 73 6.91 27.12 -12.15
C PRO A 73 6.52 25.67 -12.46
N GLU A 74 7.18 25.02 -13.43
CA GLU A 74 7.01 23.58 -13.72
C GLU A 74 7.95 22.67 -12.92
N ASP A 75 8.91 23.21 -12.14
CA ASP A 75 9.65 22.44 -11.13
C ASP A 75 8.78 22.26 -9.86
N ALA A 76 7.55 21.79 -10.09
CA ALA A 76 6.53 21.58 -9.09
C ALA A 76 7.03 20.54 -8.09
N PHE A 77 7.20 20.97 -6.83
CA PHE A 77 7.68 20.19 -5.68
C PHE A 77 7.29 18.72 -5.75
N GLN A 78 8.16 17.87 -6.31
CA GLN A 78 7.96 16.44 -6.23
C GLN A 78 8.07 16.06 -4.76
N PRO A 79 7.02 15.50 -4.13
CA PRO A 79 7.04 15.20 -2.71
C PRO A 79 8.09 14.12 -2.47
N SER A 80 9.23 14.52 -1.92
CA SER A 80 10.27 13.57 -1.55
C SER A 80 9.72 12.61 -0.49
N ILE A 81 10.07 11.33 -0.58
CA ILE A 81 9.62 10.32 0.39
C ILE A 81 10.02 10.71 1.82
N LYS A 82 11.18 11.37 1.99
CA LYS A 82 11.62 11.91 3.26
C LYS A 82 10.71 13.02 3.79
N GLY A 83 10.31 13.98 2.95
CA GLY A 83 9.36 15.02 3.33
C GLY A 83 7.99 14.45 3.72
N PHE A 84 7.54 13.37 3.06
CA PHE A 84 6.33 12.65 3.44
C PHE A 84 6.47 11.93 4.79
N GLN A 85 7.60 11.25 5.03
CA GLN A 85 7.94 10.59 6.29
C GLN A 85 8.03 11.59 7.46
N GLU A 86 8.68 12.73 7.26
CA GLU A 86 8.73 13.85 8.21
C GLU A 86 7.33 14.41 8.50
N TYR A 87 6.46 14.51 7.48
CA TYR A 87 5.05 14.91 7.63
C TYR A 87 4.22 13.87 8.42
N LEU A 88 4.43 12.56 8.23
CA LEU A 88 3.74 11.55 9.04
C LEU A 88 4.09 11.68 10.52
N VAL A 89 5.37 11.87 10.85
CA VAL A 89 5.79 12.06 12.25
C VAL A 89 5.36 13.43 12.80
N SER A 90 5.21 14.47 11.96
CA SER A 90 4.73 15.78 12.43
C SER A 90 3.29 15.76 12.95
N LYS A 91 2.44 14.84 12.45
CA LYS A 91 1.08 14.60 12.97
C LYS A 91 1.04 14.13 14.43
N LEU A 92 2.15 13.60 14.97
CA LEU A 92 2.25 13.19 16.38
C LEU A 92 2.44 14.41 17.29
N GLU A 93 1.46 15.31 17.32
CA GLU A 93 1.55 16.63 17.95
C GLU A 93 1.91 16.56 19.45
N TYR A 94 1.45 15.53 20.15
CA TYR A 94 1.69 15.27 21.57
C TYR A 94 3.13 14.84 21.92
N LEU A 95 3.94 14.45 20.93
CA LEU A 95 5.37 14.22 21.14
C LEU A 95 6.14 15.54 21.13
N SER A 96 7.22 15.64 21.91
CA SER A 96 8.10 16.80 21.82
C SER A 96 8.83 16.85 20.46
N ASN A 97 9.31 18.02 20.04
CA ASN A 97 10.09 18.15 18.81
C ASN A 97 11.34 17.26 18.81
N ASP A 98 11.99 17.10 19.96
CA ASP A 98 13.17 16.24 20.08
C ASP A 98 12.80 14.75 20.05
N ALA A 99 11.65 14.35 20.62
CA ALA A 99 11.11 13.00 20.49
C ALA A 99 10.74 12.68 19.03
N ARG A 100 10.10 13.62 18.31
CA ARG A 100 9.82 13.48 16.87
C ARG A 100 11.09 13.34 16.03
N ARG A 101 12.11 14.18 16.25
CA ARG A 101 13.42 14.06 15.56
C ARG A 101 14.13 12.74 15.88
N SER A 102 14.08 12.30 17.14
CA SER A 102 14.63 11.01 17.57
C SER A 102 13.91 9.83 16.90
N LEU A 103 12.58 9.87 16.82
CA LEU A 103 11.76 8.85 16.15
C LEU A 103 12.09 8.76 14.65
N ILE A 104 12.16 9.88 13.93
CA ILE A 104 12.60 9.93 12.52
C ILE A 104 14.00 9.31 12.40
N GLY A 105 14.97 9.77 13.20
CA GLY A 105 16.34 9.26 13.15
C GLY A 105 16.49 7.78 13.53
N ASN A 106 15.55 7.21 14.29
CA ASN A 106 15.52 5.79 14.59
C ASN A 106 14.83 4.98 13.48
N LEU A 107 13.76 5.49 12.87
CA LEU A 107 13.08 4.87 11.73
C LEU A 107 13.97 4.87 10.48
N ASP A 108 14.74 5.94 10.24
CA ASP A 108 15.75 6.00 9.18
C ASP A 108 16.85 4.94 9.35
N LYS A 109 17.22 4.62 10.60
CA LYS A 109 18.29 3.65 10.92
C LYS A 109 17.82 2.20 10.98
N ARG A 110 16.65 1.94 11.56
CA ARG A 110 16.10 0.58 11.76
C ARG A 110 15.16 0.16 10.63
N GLY A 111 14.65 1.12 9.86
CA GLY A 111 13.74 0.91 8.75
C GLY A 111 12.34 1.41 9.04
N TRP A 112 11.78 2.15 8.07
CA TRP A 112 10.36 2.49 8.01
C TRP A 112 9.50 1.25 7.69
N PRO A 113 8.18 1.27 8.01
CA PRO A 113 7.21 0.29 7.50
C PRO A 113 7.34 0.12 5.98
N LEU A 114 7.20 -1.09 5.48
CA LEU A 114 7.60 -1.46 4.12
C LEU A 114 6.87 -0.64 3.05
N HIS A 115 5.57 -0.40 3.25
CA HIS A 115 4.75 0.44 2.37
C HIS A 115 5.13 1.93 2.42
N LEU A 116 5.77 2.41 3.49
CA LEU A 116 6.18 3.82 3.65
C LEU A 116 7.64 4.10 3.22
N ARG A 117 8.33 3.12 2.62
CA ARG A 117 9.71 3.27 2.14
C ARG A 117 9.82 3.98 0.79
N GLU A 118 8.77 3.93 -0.02
CA GLU A 118 8.73 4.52 -1.36
C GLU A 118 7.42 5.27 -1.57
N LEU A 119 7.46 6.39 -2.29
CA LEU A 119 6.25 7.19 -2.54
C LEU A 119 5.20 6.43 -3.36
N GLY A 120 5.63 5.52 -4.25
CA GLY A 120 4.75 4.67 -5.03
C GLY A 120 3.99 3.62 -4.21
N THR A 121 4.57 3.19 -3.07
CA THR A 121 3.93 2.25 -2.14
C THR A 121 3.20 2.96 -1.00
N ALA A 122 3.52 4.23 -0.71
CA ALA A 122 2.94 4.98 0.41
C ALA A 122 1.42 5.15 0.34
N ASN A 123 0.82 5.06 -0.86
CA ASN A 123 -0.62 5.08 -1.08
C ASN A 123 -1.30 3.70 -0.91
N TRP A 124 -0.55 2.66 -0.53
CA TRP A 124 -1.11 1.31 -0.32
C TRP A 124 -1.62 1.18 1.11
N GLN A 125 -2.95 1.27 1.24
CA GLN A 125 -3.66 0.81 2.42
C GLN A 125 -3.41 -0.70 2.60
N LEU A 126 -2.91 -1.10 3.78
CA LEU A 126 -2.69 -2.49 4.11
C LEU A 126 -4.03 -3.23 4.25
N GLU A 127 -4.16 -4.41 3.66
CA GLU A 127 -5.35 -5.23 3.87
C GLU A 127 -5.34 -5.82 5.30
N PRO A 128 -6.47 -5.74 6.04
CA PRO A 128 -6.61 -6.43 7.32
C PRO A 128 -6.28 -7.92 7.19
N THR A 129 -5.77 -8.53 8.26
CA THR A 129 -5.40 -9.96 8.34
C THR A 129 -4.22 -10.42 7.47
N MET A 130 -3.59 -9.54 6.69
CA MET A 130 -2.33 -9.86 6.01
C MET A 130 -1.25 -10.29 7.03
N PRO A 131 -0.29 -11.16 6.67
CA PRO A 131 0.84 -11.46 7.53
C PRO A 131 1.66 -10.19 7.82
N TRP A 132 2.25 -10.13 9.01
CA TRP A 132 3.13 -9.03 9.41
C TRP A 132 4.56 -9.28 8.91
N GLU A 133 5.02 -8.46 7.97
CA GLU A 133 6.40 -8.45 7.46
C GLU A 133 7.41 -8.09 8.56
N LEU A 134 8.64 -8.60 8.46
CA LEU A 134 9.67 -8.34 9.48
C LEU A 134 9.98 -6.84 9.65
N ALA A 135 10.06 -6.11 8.54
CA ALA A 135 10.24 -4.66 8.53
C ALA A 135 9.10 -3.90 9.24
N ASP A 136 7.86 -4.37 9.08
CA ASP A 136 6.68 -3.76 9.71
C ASP A 136 6.65 -4.05 11.21
N LYS A 137 7.08 -5.26 11.62
CA LYS A 137 7.25 -5.66 13.03
C LYS A 137 8.30 -4.81 13.74
N ASP A 138 9.45 -4.60 13.12
CA ASP A 138 10.54 -3.79 13.69
C ASP A 138 10.12 -2.31 13.84
N ALA A 139 9.44 -1.75 12.85
CA ALA A 139 8.90 -0.40 12.91
C ALA A 139 7.78 -0.27 13.96
N LEU A 140 6.88 -1.26 14.07
CA LEU A 140 5.82 -1.30 15.08
C LEU A 140 6.39 -1.33 16.51
N MET A 141 7.40 -2.17 16.78
CA MET A 141 8.10 -2.18 18.07
C MET A 141 8.76 -0.83 18.37
N LEU A 142 9.39 -0.20 17.38
CA LEU A 142 10.08 1.08 17.56
C LEU A 142 9.10 2.23 17.84
N LEU A 143 7.96 2.27 17.15
CA LEU A 143 6.90 3.25 17.38
C LEU A 143 6.32 3.09 18.80
N SER A 144 6.00 1.85 19.20
CA SER A 144 5.51 1.55 20.55
C SER A 144 6.54 1.94 21.63
N ALA A 145 7.81 1.57 21.46
CA ALA A 145 8.90 1.91 22.39
C ALA A 145 9.18 3.43 22.46
N SER A 146 8.79 4.19 21.44
CA SER A 146 8.90 5.66 21.41
C SER A 146 7.68 6.37 22.05
N GLY A 147 6.73 5.61 22.61
CA GLY A 147 5.53 6.15 23.25
C GLY A 147 4.45 6.61 22.28
N VAL A 148 4.47 6.16 21.03
CA VAL A 148 3.38 6.43 20.07
C VAL A 148 2.17 5.57 20.46
N LYS A 149 0.99 6.19 20.53
CA LYS A 149 -0.26 5.49 20.88
C LYS A 149 -0.66 4.52 19.77
N ILE A 150 -1.31 3.41 20.14
CA ILE A 150 -1.63 2.33 19.20
C ILE A 150 -2.63 2.77 18.13
N GLU A 151 -3.51 3.71 18.46
CA GLU A 151 -4.45 4.34 17.52
C GLU A 151 -3.70 5.13 16.44
N ASP A 152 -2.79 6.03 16.86
CA ASP A 152 -1.97 6.85 15.96
C ASP A 152 -1.03 5.97 15.10
N ILE A 153 -0.50 4.89 15.66
CA ILE A 153 0.28 3.87 14.92
C ILE A 153 -0.56 3.33 13.75
N THR A 154 -1.81 2.95 13.99
CA THR A 154 -2.68 2.43 12.92
C THR A 154 -3.16 3.46 11.93
N GLU A 155 -3.47 4.68 12.37
CA GLU A 155 -4.00 5.73 11.49
C GLU A 155 -2.91 6.35 10.60
N ILE A 156 -1.68 6.46 11.12
CA ILE A 156 -0.60 7.20 10.45
C ILE A 156 0.43 6.28 9.79
N PHE A 157 0.76 5.14 10.42
CA PHE A 157 1.91 4.30 9.99
C PHE A 157 1.54 2.93 9.42
N PHE A 158 0.29 2.47 9.61
CA PHE A 158 -0.19 1.17 9.13
C PHE A 158 -1.65 1.27 8.65
N GLU A 159 -1.95 2.27 7.81
CA GLU A 159 -3.33 2.55 7.37
C GLU A 159 -4.00 1.28 6.82
N GLY A 160 -5.16 0.93 7.36
CA GLY A 160 -5.91 -0.29 7.01
C GLY A 160 -5.76 -1.44 8.00
N ARG A 161 -4.75 -1.41 8.89
CA ARG A 161 -4.70 -2.28 10.07
C ARG A 161 -5.58 -1.75 11.20
N THR A 162 -6.10 -2.66 12.00
CA THR A 162 -6.84 -2.33 13.22
C THR A 162 -5.92 -2.25 14.43
N ALA A 163 -6.28 -1.41 15.42
CA ALA A 163 -5.50 -1.28 16.66
C ALA A 163 -5.34 -2.61 17.43
N HIS A 164 -6.29 -3.53 17.26
CA HIS A 164 -6.23 -4.89 17.79
C HIS A 164 -5.12 -5.72 17.11
N GLU A 165 -5.04 -5.72 15.77
CA GLU A 165 -3.95 -6.41 15.06
C GLU A 165 -2.56 -5.88 15.45
N CYS A 166 -2.43 -4.57 15.68
CA CYS A 166 -1.17 -3.99 16.14
C CYS A 166 -0.86 -4.33 17.60
N HIS A 167 -1.87 -4.41 18.47
CA HIS A 167 -1.71 -4.87 19.85
C HIS A 167 -1.28 -6.34 19.89
N ASP A 168 -2.00 -7.22 19.19
CA ASP A 168 -1.71 -8.65 19.11
C ASP A 168 -0.32 -8.87 18.50
N ALA A 169 0.07 -8.11 17.47
CA ALA A 169 1.41 -8.15 16.92
C ALA A 169 2.47 -7.74 17.95
N LEU A 170 2.25 -6.67 18.73
CA LEU A 170 3.15 -6.26 19.80
C LEU A 170 3.25 -7.30 20.93
N GLU A 171 2.15 -7.96 21.31
CA GLU A 171 2.16 -9.03 22.31
C GLU A 171 2.92 -10.27 21.82
N ASN A 172 2.74 -10.66 20.55
CA ASN A 172 3.49 -11.76 19.93
C ASN A 172 4.97 -11.41 19.66
N LEU A 173 5.30 -10.12 19.52
CA LEU A 173 6.68 -9.64 19.30
C LEU A 173 7.44 -9.38 20.60
N ARG A 174 6.74 -9.06 21.69
CA ARG A 174 7.31 -9.08 23.02
C ARG A 174 7.78 -10.51 23.24
N PRO A 175 9.11 -10.79 23.25
CA PRO A 175 9.56 -12.15 23.46
C PRO A 175 8.98 -12.62 24.80
N HIS A 176 8.75 -13.93 24.94
CA HIS A 176 8.59 -14.49 26.27
C HIS A 176 9.89 -14.25 27.05
N ALA A 177 9.98 -13.07 27.65
CA ALA A 177 10.78 -12.78 28.81
C ALA A 177 10.13 -13.51 29.99
N SER A 178 10.08 -14.84 29.89
CA SER A 178 10.33 -15.72 31.02
C SER A 178 11.62 -15.15 31.63
N ILE A 179 11.52 -14.46 32.77
CA ILE A 179 11.34 -15.16 34.03
C ILE A 179 12.14 -16.46 33.93
N ILE A 180 13.47 -16.29 33.85
CA ILE A 180 14.37 -17.28 34.43
C ILE A 180 13.86 -17.38 35.88
N PRO A 181 13.39 -18.54 36.34
CA PRO A 181 13.06 -18.70 37.74
C PRO A 181 14.32 -18.35 38.52
N VAL A 182 14.23 -17.34 39.38
CA VAL A 182 15.21 -17.19 40.44
C VAL A 182 14.95 -18.40 41.34
N GLU A 183 15.77 -19.43 41.18
CA GLU A 183 15.80 -20.52 42.14
C GLU A 183 16.29 -19.91 43.46
N ASP A 184 15.37 -19.78 44.42
CA ASP A 184 15.67 -19.34 45.78
C ASP A 184 16.55 -20.42 46.45
N ASP A 185 17.87 -20.29 46.30
CA ASP A 185 18.85 -21.15 46.97
C ASP A 185 18.96 -20.78 48.46
N GLU A 186 18.24 -21.51 49.29
CA GLU A 186 18.00 -21.21 50.71
C GLU A 186 19.18 -21.64 51.63
N GLY A 187 20.33 -20.97 51.50
CA GLY A 187 21.38 -20.89 52.53
C GLY A 187 22.37 -22.09 52.62
N PRO A 188 23.32 -22.08 53.60
CA PRO A 188 23.40 -21.24 54.79
C PRO A 188 24.69 -20.36 54.92
N ALA A 189 24.67 -19.44 55.90
CA ALA A 189 25.79 -18.54 56.27
C ALA A 189 26.73 -19.19 57.33
N PRO A 190 27.66 -18.48 58.02
CA PRO A 190 28.35 -17.20 57.75
C PRO A 190 29.90 -17.25 57.95
N SER A 191 30.67 -16.22 57.53
CA SER A 191 31.91 -15.79 58.23
C SER A 191 32.56 -14.46 57.75
N SER A 192 32.58 -13.47 58.67
CA SER A 192 33.70 -12.60 59.06
C SER A 192 34.69 -11.96 58.05
N ALA A 193 34.55 -10.63 57.83
CA ALA A 193 35.53 -9.57 58.19
C ALA A 193 35.03 -8.19 57.65
N ARG A 194 34.75 -7.16 58.48
CA ARG A 194 35.68 -6.14 59.06
C ARG A 194 36.41 -5.36 57.96
N THR A 195 36.23 -4.05 57.73
CA THR A 195 36.38 -2.86 58.61
C THR A 195 35.56 -1.65 58.11
N SER A 196 34.76 -0.97 58.95
CA SER A 196 35.10 0.24 59.76
C SER A 196 35.04 1.60 59.04
N ASN A 197 33.99 2.39 59.35
CA ASN A 197 33.98 3.82 59.77
C ASN A 197 32.52 4.32 59.66
N ALA A 198 31.80 4.71 60.73
CA ALA A 198 32.02 5.86 61.65
C ALA A 198 31.83 7.21 60.92
N MET A 199 31.01 8.18 61.39
CA MET A 199 30.12 8.26 62.57
C MET A 199 29.14 9.46 62.42
N LEU A 200 28.24 9.64 63.39
CA LEU A 200 27.47 10.86 63.76
C LEU A 200 26.13 11.16 63.04
N SER A 201 25.09 11.20 63.87
CA SER A 201 23.68 11.60 63.61
C SER A 201 23.32 12.80 64.52
N PRO A 202 22.02 13.10 64.74
CA PRO A 202 21.10 13.93 63.96
C PRO A 202 21.03 15.35 64.62
N PRO A 203 19.98 15.89 65.30
CA PRO A 203 18.50 15.68 65.33
C PRO A 203 17.81 16.58 64.25
N ALA A 204 16.52 16.98 64.23
CA ALA A 204 15.38 16.87 65.16
C ALA A 204 14.01 16.86 64.40
N ASN A 205 12.90 16.84 65.14
CA ASN A 205 11.52 16.87 64.63
C ASN A 205 10.86 18.26 64.76
N HIS A 206 9.95 18.63 63.86
CA HIS A 206 8.82 19.52 64.19
C HIS A 206 7.51 19.06 63.52
N THR A 207 6.42 19.20 64.28
CA THR A 207 5.07 18.70 63.98
C THR A 207 4.13 19.86 63.60
N THR A 208 2.98 19.53 62.99
CA THR A 208 1.64 20.14 63.18
C THR A 208 1.01 20.93 62.01
N ALA A 209 -0.31 20.71 61.86
CA ALA A 209 -1.37 21.60 61.30
C ALA A 209 -1.84 21.46 59.84
N LEU A 210 -2.97 20.74 59.67
CA LEU A 210 -4.10 21.15 58.81
C LEU A 210 -4.86 22.33 59.51
N PRO A 211 -5.65 23.19 58.82
CA PRO A 211 -6.89 22.80 58.10
C PRO A 211 -7.33 23.61 56.84
N THR A 212 -8.03 22.92 55.90
CA THR A 212 -9.41 23.16 55.32
C THR A 212 -9.95 24.61 55.08
N PRO A 213 -10.93 24.86 54.15
CA PRO A 213 -11.07 24.56 52.71
C PRO A 213 -11.58 25.75 51.80
N SER A 214 -11.88 25.46 50.51
CA SER A 214 -12.88 26.15 49.63
C SER A 214 -12.52 27.53 49.01
N PRO A 215 -13.20 27.99 47.92
CA PRO A 215 -14.50 27.53 47.38
C PRO A 215 -14.59 27.14 45.89
N GLU A 216 -15.77 26.62 45.55
CA GLU A 216 -16.25 26.26 44.21
C GLU A 216 -16.36 27.46 43.24
N THR A 217 -16.26 27.18 41.93
CA THR A 217 -16.85 28.03 40.89
C THR A 217 -17.65 27.20 39.89
N SER A 218 -18.98 27.23 40.04
CA SER A 218 -19.91 26.76 39.02
C SER A 218 -19.88 27.69 37.80
N ILE A 219 -19.55 27.18 36.61
CA ILE A 219 -19.77 27.90 35.35
C ILE A 219 -20.89 27.23 34.55
N LYS A 220 -21.99 27.97 34.47
CA LYS A 220 -23.25 27.63 33.80
C LYS A 220 -23.14 27.99 32.31
N SER A 221 -23.05 26.98 31.44
CA SER A 221 -23.01 27.18 29.98
C SER A 221 -24.37 26.91 29.33
N GLN A 222 -24.94 27.90 28.65
CA GLN A 222 -26.18 27.78 27.89
C GLN A 222 -25.95 27.21 26.47
N PRO A 223 -26.97 26.60 25.83
CA PRO A 223 -26.85 26.02 24.51
C PRO A 223 -26.83 27.09 23.40
N LYS A 224 -25.81 27.05 22.53
CA LYS A 224 -25.73 27.90 21.33
C LYS A 224 -26.24 27.13 20.12
N LYS A 225 -27.15 27.76 19.36
CA LYS A 225 -27.77 27.19 18.16
C LYS A 225 -26.79 27.10 16.99
N GLU A 226 -27.00 26.07 16.17
CA GLU A 226 -26.51 25.94 14.79
C GLU A 226 -27.09 27.04 13.88
N PRO A 227 -26.48 27.30 12.71
CA PRO A 227 -27.03 26.63 11.52
C PRO A 227 -25.96 26.01 10.61
N THR A 228 -26.35 24.90 9.98
CA THR A 228 -25.54 24.12 9.03
C THR A 228 -25.77 24.60 7.60
N GLU A 229 -24.67 24.92 6.89
CA GLU A 229 -24.67 25.15 5.44
C GLU A 229 -24.07 23.92 4.73
N ILE A 230 -24.72 23.47 3.65
CA ILE A 230 -24.44 22.17 3.03
C ILE A 230 -23.30 22.31 2.01
N SER A 231 -22.16 21.68 2.31
CA SER A 231 -20.99 21.58 1.43
C SER A 231 -20.72 20.10 1.08
N PRO A 232 -20.33 19.75 -0.17
CA PRO A 232 -20.23 18.35 -0.60
C PRO A 232 -19.06 17.61 0.09
N GLU A 233 -19.39 16.68 0.98
CA GLU A 233 -18.41 15.94 1.76
C GLU A 233 -17.48 15.04 0.92
N ASN A 234 -16.17 15.26 1.06
CA ASN A 234 -15.17 14.25 0.76
C ASN A 234 -15.36 13.05 1.70
N CYS A 235 -15.22 11.83 1.19
CA CYS A 235 -15.37 10.60 1.98
C CYS A 235 -14.18 10.32 2.89
N ALA A 236 -14.01 11.15 3.93
CA ALA A 236 -13.21 10.83 5.11
C ALA A 236 -14.13 10.21 6.18
N VAL A 237 -13.82 8.98 6.63
CA VAL A 237 -14.68 8.24 7.58
C VAL A 237 -14.40 8.70 9.01
N SER A 238 -15.10 9.74 9.45
CA SER A 238 -15.03 10.24 10.84
C SER A 238 -15.70 9.25 11.80
N SER A 239 -14.89 8.45 12.47
CA SER A 239 -15.34 7.37 13.36
C SER A 239 -15.52 7.84 14.80
N ARG A 240 -16.59 8.61 15.08
CA ARG A 240 -17.04 8.81 16.47
C ARG A 240 -17.68 7.53 17.00
N GLY A 241 -17.24 7.10 18.18
CA GLY A 241 -17.40 5.72 18.66
C GLY A 241 -18.84 5.21 18.77
N ARG A 242 -19.03 3.96 18.34
CA ARG A 242 -20.19 3.09 18.66
C ARG A 242 -19.72 1.65 18.88
N PRO A 243 -20.48 0.83 19.64
CA PRO A 243 -19.99 -0.43 20.18
C PRO A 243 -19.69 -1.48 19.10
N ARG A 244 -18.57 -2.17 19.27
CA ARG A 244 -18.09 -3.24 18.38
C ARG A 244 -18.83 -4.54 18.65
N THR A 245 -19.61 -5.01 17.68
CA THR A 245 -19.82 -6.44 17.45
C THR A 245 -19.58 -6.74 15.97
N PRO A 246 -18.78 -7.76 15.62
CA PRO A 246 -18.65 -8.17 14.23
C PRO A 246 -19.93 -8.91 13.83
N HIS A 247 -20.82 -8.25 13.07
CA HIS A 247 -21.99 -8.92 12.51
C HIS A 247 -21.55 -10.07 11.60
N ALA A 248 -21.97 -11.29 11.94
CA ALA A 248 -21.62 -12.53 11.24
C ALA A 248 -22.03 -12.51 9.74
N ASP A 249 -23.03 -11.70 9.40
CA ASP A 249 -23.63 -11.59 8.06
C ASP A 249 -22.78 -10.82 7.04
N SER A 250 -21.59 -10.37 7.43
CA SER A 250 -20.61 -9.73 6.54
C SER A 250 -20.02 -10.69 5.48
N GLN A 251 -20.10 -12.02 5.68
CA GLN A 251 -19.38 -12.98 4.84
C GLN A 251 -20.04 -13.35 3.49
N LYS A 252 -21.34 -13.15 3.28
CA LYS A 252 -21.93 -13.44 1.95
C LYS A 252 -21.27 -12.50 0.92
N PRO A 253 -20.74 -12.99 -0.22
CA PRO A 253 -20.20 -12.13 -1.28
C PRO A 253 -21.28 -11.21 -1.87
N TRP A 254 -20.85 -10.09 -2.47
CA TRP A 254 -21.74 -9.14 -3.13
C TRP A 254 -22.00 -9.56 -4.59
N GLU A 255 -23.23 -9.93 -4.90
CA GLU A 255 -23.62 -10.36 -6.25
C GLU A 255 -23.67 -9.18 -7.22
N GLN A 256 -23.77 -9.40 -8.53
CA GLN A 256 -23.85 -8.28 -9.49
C GLN A 256 -25.16 -7.50 -9.30
N ALA A 257 -26.28 -8.19 -9.06
CA ALA A 257 -27.57 -7.56 -8.79
C ALA A 257 -27.51 -6.63 -7.57
N ASP A 258 -26.89 -7.06 -6.46
CA ASP A 258 -26.70 -6.23 -5.27
C ASP A 258 -25.94 -4.93 -5.59
N ARG A 259 -24.91 -5.04 -6.44
CA ARG A 259 -24.03 -3.92 -6.83
C ARG A 259 -24.76 -2.90 -7.70
N GLU A 260 -25.56 -3.35 -8.66
CA GLU A 260 -26.40 -2.45 -9.46
C GLU A 260 -27.51 -1.79 -8.62
N LEU A 261 -28.09 -2.49 -7.64
CA LEU A 261 -29.05 -1.91 -6.70
C LEU A 261 -28.42 -0.80 -5.84
N ILE A 262 -27.23 -1.04 -5.28
CA ILE A 262 -26.49 -0.01 -4.52
C ILE A 262 -26.15 1.19 -5.42
N TRP A 263 -25.64 0.94 -6.63
CA TRP A 263 -25.29 2.02 -7.57
C TRP A 263 -26.51 2.84 -8.00
N GLY A 264 -27.63 2.18 -8.33
CA GLY A 264 -28.89 2.83 -8.67
C GLY A 264 -29.50 3.62 -7.50
N ALA A 265 -29.32 3.14 -6.25
CA ALA A 265 -29.75 3.87 -5.06
C ALA A 265 -28.86 5.09 -4.75
N MET A 266 -27.55 4.99 -5.01
CA MET A 266 -26.62 6.12 -4.94
C MET A 266 -26.94 7.20 -5.97
N GLY A 267 -27.36 6.83 -7.19
CA GLY A 267 -27.86 7.77 -8.20
C GLY A 267 -29.15 8.49 -7.80
N LYS A 268 -29.89 7.95 -6.81
CA LYS A 268 -31.06 8.57 -6.16
C LYS A 268 -30.71 9.26 -4.84
N SER A 269 -29.42 9.52 -4.58
CA SER A 269 -28.91 10.16 -3.36
C SER A 269 -29.30 9.47 -2.04
N LYS A 270 -29.59 8.17 -2.05
CA LYS A 270 -29.94 7.44 -0.83
C LYS A 270 -28.72 7.23 0.08
N THR A 271 -28.89 7.42 1.38
CA THR A 271 -27.85 7.16 2.39
C THR A 271 -27.64 5.66 2.61
N ALA A 272 -26.49 5.27 3.19
CA ALA A 272 -26.20 3.86 3.49
C ALA A 272 -27.30 3.20 4.34
N ARG A 273 -27.84 3.93 5.33
CA ARG A 273 -28.96 3.49 6.17
C ARG A 273 -30.27 3.29 5.40
N GLN A 274 -30.60 4.18 4.47
CA GLN A 274 -31.79 4.02 3.62
C GLN A 274 -31.64 2.79 2.69
N ILE A 275 -30.45 2.62 2.11
CA ILE A 275 -30.11 1.46 1.27
C ILE A 275 -30.19 0.15 2.08
N GLN A 276 -29.76 0.18 3.34
CA GLN A 276 -29.90 -0.94 4.28
C GLN A 276 -31.37 -1.31 4.51
N GLN A 277 -32.18 -0.32 4.91
CA GLN A 277 -33.58 -0.54 5.28
C GLN A 277 -34.44 -1.03 4.10
N GLU A 278 -34.15 -0.57 2.88
CA GLU A 278 -34.97 -0.84 1.70
C GLU A 278 -34.54 -2.07 0.90
N TYR A 279 -33.23 -2.33 0.77
CA TYR A 279 -32.71 -3.36 -0.13
C TYR A 279 -31.92 -4.47 0.59
N PHE A 280 -31.24 -4.17 1.70
CA PHE A 280 -30.31 -5.10 2.35
C PHE A 280 -30.46 -5.12 3.89
N PRO A 281 -31.65 -5.45 4.43
CA PRO A 281 -31.92 -5.39 5.87
C PRO A 281 -31.06 -6.36 6.70
N SER A 282 -30.52 -7.41 6.08
CA SER A 282 -29.59 -8.38 6.68
C SER A 282 -28.12 -7.97 6.64
N ARG A 283 -27.76 -6.83 6.01
CA ARG A 283 -26.40 -6.30 6.01
C ARG A 283 -26.29 -5.15 7.01
N SER A 284 -25.09 -4.86 7.49
CA SER A 284 -24.84 -3.66 8.30
C SER A 284 -24.75 -2.41 7.41
N GLU A 285 -25.13 -1.25 7.97
CA GLU A 285 -24.92 0.07 7.35
C GLU A 285 -23.45 0.28 6.92
N SER A 286 -22.50 -0.14 7.76
CA SER A 286 -21.06 -0.05 7.49
C SER A 286 -20.60 -0.88 6.28
N ALA A 287 -21.17 -2.09 6.09
CA ALA A 287 -20.85 -2.94 4.95
C ALA A 287 -21.36 -2.30 3.63
N ILE A 288 -22.53 -1.67 3.69
CA ILE A 288 -23.12 -0.94 2.56
C ILE A 288 -22.30 0.32 2.25
N GLN A 289 -21.93 1.11 3.26
CA GLN A 289 -21.07 2.29 3.08
C GLN A 289 -19.72 1.93 2.45
N THR A 290 -19.10 0.84 2.91
CA THR A 290 -17.87 0.29 2.31
C THR A 290 -18.08 -0.10 0.84
N ARG A 291 -19.22 -0.74 0.52
CA ARG A 291 -19.55 -1.11 -0.86
C ARG A 291 -19.82 0.12 -1.75
N MET A 292 -20.54 1.13 -1.26
CA MET A 292 -20.77 2.40 -1.97
C MET A 292 -19.45 3.09 -2.36
N CYS A 293 -18.46 3.10 -1.47
CA CYS A 293 -17.12 3.61 -1.77
C CYS A 293 -16.38 2.76 -2.81
N LYS A 294 -16.53 1.43 -2.78
CA LYS A 294 -15.96 0.53 -3.80
C LYS A 294 -16.60 0.72 -5.18
N GLU A 295 -17.94 0.86 -5.28
CA GLU A 295 -18.61 1.15 -6.56
C GLU A 295 -18.16 2.49 -7.16
N ARG A 296 -18.07 3.55 -6.34
CA ARG A 296 -17.55 4.85 -6.79
C ARG A 296 -16.14 4.77 -7.36
N LYS A 297 -15.26 3.90 -6.83
CA LYS A 297 -13.92 3.68 -7.39
C LYS A 297 -13.97 2.88 -8.70
N LEU A 298 -14.75 1.79 -8.76
CA LEU A 298 -14.87 0.94 -9.95
C LEU A 298 -15.44 1.69 -11.16
N ARG A 299 -16.58 2.37 -11.00
CA ARG A 299 -17.23 3.11 -12.10
C ARG A 299 -16.41 4.29 -12.61
N ARG A 300 -15.62 4.94 -11.73
CA ARG A 300 -14.65 5.97 -12.15
C ARG A 300 -13.56 5.37 -13.05
N ALA A 301 -12.99 4.23 -12.69
CA ALA A 301 -12.02 3.53 -13.53
C ALA A 301 -12.62 3.13 -14.91
N GLU A 302 -13.85 2.62 -14.94
CA GLU A 302 -14.56 2.29 -16.19
C GLU A 302 -14.76 3.53 -17.08
N SER A 303 -15.20 4.67 -16.52
CA SER A 303 -15.37 5.91 -17.28
C SER A 303 -14.05 6.45 -17.84
N THR A 304 -12.96 6.37 -17.08
CA THR A 304 -11.62 6.73 -17.56
C THR A 304 -11.17 5.82 -18.71
N GLN A 305 -11.43 4.51 -18.63
CA GLN A 305 -11.06 3.57 -19.69
C GLN A 305 -11.87 3.77 -20.98
N LYS A 306 -13.15 4.17 -20.89
CA LYS A 306 -13.98 4.42 -22.09
C LYS A 306 -13.45 5.57 -22.95
N ASN A 307 -12.89 6.62 -22.32
CA ASN A 307 -12.30 7.76 -23.02
C ASN A 307 -10.94 7.45 -23.70
N TRP A 308 -10.43 6.22 -23.59
CA TRP A 308 -9.17 5.78 -24.22
C TRP A 308 -9.38 4.80 -25.38
N SER A 309 -10.63 4.60 -25.82
CA SER A 309 -10.91 3.84 -27.04
C SER A 309 -10.78 4.76 -28.27
N PRO A 310 -9.88 4.48 -29.23
CA PRO A 310 -9.68 5.31 -30.41
C PRO A 310 -10.75 5.01 -31.48
N GLU A 311 -12.01 5.32 -31.18
CA GLU A 311 -13.09 5.33 -32.18
C GLU A 311 -12.98 6.62 -33.00
N GLY A 312 -12.16 6.56 -34.06
CA GLY A 312 -11.87 7.71 -34.90
C GLY A 312 -11.04 7.38 -36.14
N LEU A 313 -11.26 6.22 -36.76
CA LEU A 313 -10.75 5.87 -38.11
C LEU A 313 -11.64 4.77 -38.74
N SER A 314 -12.81 5.21 -39.22
CA SER A 314 -13.62 4.58 -40.29
C SER A 314 -13.64 5.64 -41.41
N ASP A 315 -13.50 5.36 -42.71
CA ASP A 315 -13.61 4.10 -43.45
C ASP A 315 -12.42 3.90 -44.43
N GLY A 316 -12.24 2.68 -44.95
CA GLY A 316 -11.14 2.38 -45.88
C GLY A 316 -11.19 0.96 -46.46
N GLU A 317 -12.27 0.60 -47.17
CA GLU A 317 -12.34 -0.65 -47.92
C GLU A 317 -11.36 -0.67 -49.11
N ALA A 318 -10.40 -1.61 -49.11
CA ALA A 318 -9.76 -2.12 -50.33
C ALA A 318 -9.08 -3.48 -50.11
N ASN A 319 -9.89 -4.54 -50.17
CA ASN A 319 -9.68 -5.74 -50.97
C ASN A 319 -8.23 -6.03 -51.50
N THR A 320 -7.61 -7.16 -51.14
CA THR A 320 -7.17 -8.23 -52.07
C THR A 320 -6.20 -9.27 -51.46
N THR A 321 -6.67 -10.53 -51.48
CA THR A 321 -5.98 -11.78 -51.83
C THR A 321 -4.47 -11.74 -52.14
N GLY A 322 -3.67 -12.56 -51.43
CA GLY A 322 -2.25 -12.77 -51.75
C GLY A 322 -1.63 -13.97 -51.01
N LEU A 323 -1.81 -15.17 -51.57
CA LEU A 323 -1.18 -16.41 -51.09
C LEU A 323 0.20 -16.59 -51.75
N GLN A 324 1.27 -16.73 -50.96
CA GLN A 324 2.54 -17.41 -51.32
C GLN A 324 3.36 -17.54 -50.02
N ASP A 325 3.54 -18.74 -49.48
CA ASP A 325 4.62 -19.68 -49.83
C ASP A 325 6.02 -19.03 -49.80
N MET A 326 6.72 -19.25 -48.69
CA MET A 326 8.19 -19.11 -48.62
C MET A 326 8.73 -20.37 -47.95
N GLN A 327 9.46 -21.15 -48.74
CA GLN A 327 9.99 -22.45 -48.37
C GLN A 327 11.25 -22.33 -47.50
N ILE A 328 11.58 -23.46 -46.86
CA ILE A 328 12.71 -23.61 -45.96
C ILE A 328 13.96 -23.96 -46.78
N ALA A 329 15.05 -23.24 -46.52
CA ALA A 329 16.43 -23.70 -46.63
C ALA A 329 17.10 -23.28 -45.29
N ASP A 330 17.78 -24.12 -44.51
CA ASP A 330 18.58 -25.31 -44.82
C ASP A 330 19.87 -24.97 -45.57
N GLU A 331 20.77 -24.29 -44.86
CA GLU A 331 22.21 -24.29 -45.14
C GLU A 331 22.98 -24.59 -43.85
N ASN A 332 24.05 -25.38 -44.03
CA ASN A 332 24.85 -26.06 -43.00
C ASN A 332 26.04 -25.21 -42.50
N ASP A 333 26.69 -25.75 -41.47
CA ASP A 333 28.14 -25.69 -41.17
C ASP A 333 28.93 -24.38 -41.37
N ASP A 334 29.59 -23.90 -40.31
CA ASP A 334 31.05 -24.01 -40.28
C ASP A 334 31.60 -24.00 -38.84
N ASP A 335 32.66 -24.78 -38.62
CA ASP A 335 33.44 -24.82 -37.38
C ASP A 335 34.56 -23.77 -37.44
N SER A 336 34.80 -23.04 -36.35
CA SER A 336 36.14 -22.47 -36.12
C SER A 336 36.44 -22.30 -34.63
N ASP A 337 37.18 -23.26 -34.07
CA ASP A 337 37.99 -23.01 -32.88
C ASP A 337 39.00 -21.89 -33.17
N TYR A 338 39.15 -20.94 -32.25
CA TYR A 338 40.26 -20.00 -32.27
C TYR A 338 40.80 -19.81 -30.85
N VAL A 339 42.07 -20.16 -30.66
CA VAL A 339 42.77 -20.18 -29.36
C VAL A 339 44.02 -19.32 -29.48
N GLU A 340 44.39 -18.66 -28.37
CA GLU A 340 45.70 -17.99 -28.16
C GLU A 340 46.01 -16.80 -29.11
N ASP A 341 46.97 -15.91 -28.87
CA ASP A 341 47.58 -15.31 -27.65
C ASP A 341 48.38 -14.07 -28.17
N SER A 342 49.21 -13.43 -27.35
CA SER A 342 50.23 -12.41 -27.69
C SER A 342 49.82 -10.94 -27.63
N SER A 343 50.00 -10.37 -26.43
CA SER A 343 50.75 -9.11 -26.29
C SER A 343 52.27 -9.39 -26.40
N PRO A 344 53.20 -8.40 -26.39
CA PRO A 344 53.06 -6.94 -26.43
C PRO A 344 54.04 -6.24 -27.43
N ARG A 345 53.96 -4.90 -27.60
CA ARG A 345 55.16 -4.02 -27.71
C ARG A 345 54.85 -2.52 -27.66
N GLU A 346 55.86 -1.74 -27.26
CA GLU A 346 55.78 -0.29 -27.02
C GLU A 346 56.43 0.58 -28.12
N LYS A 347 55.93 1.82 -28.27
CA LYS A 347 56.69 3.09 -28.53
C LYS A 347 57.44 3.27 -29.88
N PRO A 348 57.85 4.52 -30.26
CA PRO A 348 57.47 5.86 -29.78
C PRO A 348 57.16 6.92 -30.89
N SER A 349 56.82 8.14 -30.43
CA SER A 349 57.20 9.45 -31.04
C SER A 349 56.50 9.98 -32.31
N ALA A 350 55.74 11.06 -32.14
CA ALA A 350 56.06 12.37 -32.74
C ALA A 350 55.23 13.48 -32.08
N ALA A 351 55.84 14.62 -31.75
CA ALA A 351 55.14 15.76 -31.18
C ALA A 351 54.77 16.79 -32.27
N MET A 352 53.53 17.27 -32.26
CA MET A 352 53.13 18.53 -32.86
C MET A 352 52.10 19.20 -31.94
N ALA A 353 52.46 20.36 -31.39
CA ALA A 353 51.60 21.13 -30.50
C ALA A 353 50.59 21.94 -31.33
N GLY A 354 49.32 21.53 -31.30
CA GLY A 354 48.20 22.29 -31.84
C GLY A 354 47.19 22.55 -30.75
N ILE A 355 47.28 23.69 -30.06
CA ILE A 355 46.34 24.08 -29.00
C ILE A 355 45.05 24.59 -29.65
N SER A 356 44.20 23.66 -30.07
CA SER A 356 42.84 23.96 -30.54
C SER A 356 41.84 23.54 -29.46
N SER A 357 41.41 24.50 -28.65
CA SER A 357 40.46 24.30 -27.55
C SER A 357 39.03 24.08 -28.07
N SER A 358 38.79 22.93 -28.69
CA SER A 358 37.45 22.45 -29.01
C SER A 358 36.85 21.78 -27.77
N HIS A 359 35.94 22.48 -27.08
CA HIS A 359 35.05 21.88 -26.09
C HIS A 359 34.05 20.94 -26.79
N SER A 360 34.55 19.77 -27.19
CA SER A 360 33.73 18.64 -27.58
C SER A 360 32.97 18.15 -26.36
N THR A 361 31.69 18.51 -26.28
CA THR A 361 30.80 18.03 -25.23
C THR A 361 30.77 16.50 -25.27
N PRO A 362 30.88 15.82 -24.11
CA PRO A 362 30.92 14.36 -24.09
C PRO A 362 29.56 13.80 -24.50
N THR A 363 29.45 13.42 -25.78
CA THR A 363 28.29 12.74 -26.34
C THR A 363 28.14 11.39 -25.66
N LYS A 364 27.20 11.32 -24.70
CA LYS A 364 26.84 10.07 -24.00
C LYS A 364 26.40 9.05 -25.04
N LYS A 365 27.28 8.11 -25.39
CA LYS A 365 26.97 7.00 -26.30
C LYS A 365 25.74 6.27 -25.77
N ALA A 366 24.77 6.01 -26.66
CA ALA A 366 23.56 5.30 -26.30
C ALA A 366 23.89 3.92 -25.68
N PRO A 367 23.18 3.48 -24.63
CA PRO A 367 23.48 2.22 -23.96
C PRO A 367 23.21 1.04 -24.89
N THR A 368 24.18 0.14 -25.03
CA THR A 368 23.98 -1.10 -25.81
C THR A 368 23.04 -2.05 -25.07
N ILE A 369 22.36 -2.94 -25.80
CA ILE A 369 21.50 -3.96 -25.17
C ILE A 369 22.29 -4.90 -24.23
N SER A 370 23.58 -5.13 -24.50
CA SER A 370 24.47 -5.88 -23.60
C SER A 370 24.71 -5.14 -22.27
N THR A 371 24.85 -3.81 -22.33
CA THR A 371 24.97 -2.93 -21.15
C THR A 371 23.69 -2.96 -20.32
N ILE A 372 22.52 -2.85 -20.96
CA ILE A 372 21.20 -2.92 -20.31
C ILE A 372 21.01 -4.27 -19.60
N ARG A 373 21.19 -5.39 -20.32
CA ARG A 373 21.11 -6.75 -19.76
C ARG A 373 22.08 -6.99 -18.60
N THR A 374 23.30 -6.45 -18.70
CA THR A 374 24.29 -6.58 -17.62
C THR A 374 23.93 -5.71 -16.41
N LYS A 375 23.36 -4.51 -16.61
CA LYS A 375 22.86 -3.66 -15.53
C LYS A 375 21.71 -4.33 -14.77
N LEU A 376 20.76 -4.94 -15.48
CA LEU A 376 19.63 -5.69 -14.91
C LEU A 376 20.09 -6.87 -14.03
N LEU A 377 21.06 -7.66 -14.49
CA LEU A 377 21.60 -8.77 -13.67
C LEU A 377 22.43 -8.27 -12.47
N SER A 378 23.02 -7.08 -12.57
CA SER A 378 23.75 -6.45 -11.48
C SER A 378 22.84 -5.80 -10.43
N SER A 379 21.61 -5.40 -10.76
CA SER A 379 20.66 -4.79 -9.80
C SER A 379 19.95 -5.81 -8.91
N ILE A 380 19.93 -7.09 -9.27
CA ILE A 380 19.54 -8.16 -8.33
C ILE A 380 20.62 -8.23 -7.25
N ASP A 381 20.26 -8.24 -5.96
CA ASP A 381 21.26 -8.31 -4.90
C ASP A 381 22.06 -9.63 -4.89
N ASN A 382 23.34 -9.55 -4.50
CA ASN A 382 24.19 -10.74 -4.34
C ASN A 382 23.70 -11.68 -3.22
N HIS A 383 22.91 -11.20 -2.27
CA HIS A 383 22.29 -12.02 -1.22
C HIS A 383 21.10 -12.85 -1.74
N VAL A 384 20.48 -12.43 -2.86
CA VAL A 384 19.34 -13.11 -3.49
C VAL A 384 19.83 -14.09 -4.56
N LEU A 385 20.82 -13.68 -5.35
CA LEU A 385 21.39 -14.49 -6.43
C LEU A 385 22.91 -14.33 -6.46
N SER A 386 23.63 -15.44 -6.21
CA SER A 386 25.09 -15.43 -6.18
C SER A 386 25.69 -14.99 -7.52
N LYS A 387 26.93 -14.48 -7.50
CA LYS A 387 27.65 -14.06 -8.71
C LYS A 387 27.77 -15.18 -9.75
N GLU A 388 27.94 -16.42 -9.29
CA GLU A 388 27.95 -17.63 -10.11
C GLU A 388 26.59 -17.87 -10.78
N LYS A 389 25.50 -17.85 -10.00
CA LYS A 389 24.14 -18.05 -10.52
C LYS A 389 23.69 -16.91 -11.46
N LYS A 390 24.15 -15.67 -11.24
CA LYS A 390 23.99 -14.56 -12.20
C LYS A 390 24.71 -14.82 -13.52
N ASN A 391 25.92 -15.36 -13.49
CA ASN A 391 26.68 -15.72 -14.69
C ASN A 391 26.04 -16.91 -15.43
N GLU A 392 25.57 -17.92 -14.71
CA GLU A 392 24.82 -19.06 -15.24
C GLU A 392 23.53 -18.58 -15.92
N LEU A 393 22.75 -17.72 -15.27
CA LEU A 393 21.54 -17.11 -15.83
C LEU A 393 21.86 -16.25 -17.07
N LYS A 394 22.94 -15.47 -17.05
CA LYS A 394 23.42 -14.71 -18.22
C LYS A 394 23.76 -15.62 -19.40
N LYS A 395 24.39 -16.77 -19.14
CA LYS A 395 24.73 -17.78 -20.16
C LYS A 395 23.47 -18.46 -20.71
N ALA A 396 22.54 -18.86 -19.83
CA ALA A 396 21.29 -19.52 -20.21
C ALA A 396 20.36 -18.61 -21.04
N LEU A 397 20.32 -17.31 -20.73
CA LEU A 397 19.54 -16.32 -21.46
C LEU A 397 20.19 -15.81 -22.76
N ARG A 398 21.45 -16.14 -23.09
CA ARG A 398 22.25 -15.51 -24.17
C ARG A 398 21.46 -15.16 -25.45
N ASN A 399 20.70 -16.13 -25.98
CA ASN A 399 19.87 -15.99 -27.19
C ASN A 399 18.35 -16.13 -26.91
N LYS A 400 17.95 -16.03 -25.63
CA LYS A 400 16.59 -16.35 -25.14
C LYS A 400 16.12 -15.32 -24.10
N TRP A 401 16.52 -14.06 -24.28
CA TRP A 401 16.05 -12.94 -23.45
C TRP A 401 14.55 -12.69 -23.65
N PRO A 402 13.85 -12.12 -22.64
CA PRO A 402 12.51 -11.56 -22.82
C PRO A 402 12.47 -10.57 -23.98
N THR A 403 11.31 -10.43 -24.62
CA THR A 403 11.11 -9.62 -25.84
C THR A 403 11.54 -8.17 -25.64
N HIS A 404 11.21 -7.59 -24.48
CA HIS A 404 11.60 -6.23 -24.09
C HIS A 404 13.12 -6.05 -23.89
N PHE A 405 13.87 -7.14 -23.70
CA PHE A 405 15.34 -7.13 -23.62
C PHE A 405 16.01 -7.76 -24.84
N ALA A 406 15.28 -8.00 -25.93
CA ALA A 406 15.82 -8.58 -27.17
C ALA A 406 16.65 -7.56 -27.97
N SER A 407 16.21 -6.30 -28.05
CA SER A 407 16.92 -5.18 -28.70
C SER A 407 16.81 -3.88 -27.89
N VAL A 408 17.51 -2.82 -28.32
CA VAL A 408 17.46 -1.50 -27.66
C VAL A 408 16.09 -0.84 -27.88
N GLU A 409 15.52 -1.00 -29.07
CA GLU A 409 14.18 -0.55 -29.46
C GLU A 409 13.13 -1.27 -28.61
N GLY A 410 13.28 -2.58 -28.41
CA GLY A 410 12.42 -3.38 -27.54
C GLY A 410 12.42 -2.89 -26.09
N HIS A 411 13.56 -2.39 -25.59
CA HIS A 411 13.68 -1.84 -24.24
C HIS A 411 13.12 -0.42 -24.11
N ASN A 412 13.20 0.38 -25.17
CA ASN A 412 12.62 1.72 -25.21
C ASN A 412 11.11 1.69 -25.53
N ALA A 413 10.59 0.59 -26.06
CA ALA A 413 9.18 0.41 -26.34
C ALA A 413 8.34 0.36 -25.05
N PRO A 414 7.11 0.89 -25.04
CA PRO A 414 6.22 0.82 -23.88
C PRO A 414 6.03 -0.63 -23.39
N PRO A 415 6.02 -0.87 -22.07
CA PRO A 415 5.84 -2.20 -21.50
C PRO A 415 4.51 -2.83 -21.95
N ALA A 416 4.55 -4.10 -22.33
CA ALA A 416 3.42 -4.80 -22.95
C ALA A 416 2.27 -5.07 -21.96
N LYS A 417 1.34 -4.11 -21.88
CA LYS A 417 0.10 -4.19 -21.09
C LYS A 417 -0.87 -5.20 -21.71
N GLY A 418 -1.10 -6.32 -21.04
CA GLY A 418 -2.08 -7.33 -21.49
C GLY A 418 -1.96 -8.66 -20.74
N THR A 419 -2.91 -9.56 -20.95
CA THR A 419 -2.93 -10.90 -20.32
C THR A 419 -2.10 -11.93 -21.09
N ARG A 420 -2.00 -11.80 -22.42
CA ARG A 420 -1.21 -12.70 -23.27
C ARG A 420 0.29 -12.54 -23.02
N TRP A 421 1.01 -13.65 -22.97
CA TRP A 421 2.46 -13.72 -22.91
C TRP A 421 3.01 -14.13 -24.28
N SER A 422 4.12 -13.55 -24.74
CA SER A 422 4.75 -14.01 -25.98
C SER A 422 5.47 -15.34 -25.77
N ASN A 423 5.69 -16.10 -26.84
CA ASN A 423 6.45 -17.36 -26.77
C ASN A 423 7.89 -17.16 -26.28
N ASN A 424 8.50 -16.01 -26.62
CA ASN A 424 9.84 -15.64 -26.14
C ASN A 424 9.83 -15.35 -24.65
N ASP A 425 8.84 -14.61 -24.15
CA ASP A 425 8.74 -14.30 -22.72
C ASP A 425 8.46 -15.56 -21.89
N ILE A 426 7.61 -16.48 -22.38
CA ILE A 426 7.37 -17.79 -21.73
C ILE A 426 8.66 -18.61 -21.68
N ARG A 427 9.44 -18.63 -22.76
CA ARG A 427 10.72 -19.35 -22.85
C ARG A 427 11.76 -18.75 -21.91
N ALA A 428 11.88 -17.42 -21.87
CA ALA A 428 12.76 -16.70 -20.95
C ALA A 428 12.36 -16.93 -19.48
N LEU A 429 11.06 -16.86 -19.17
CA LEU A 429 10.52 -17.08 -17.83
C LEU A 429 10.83 -18.49 -17.31
N ARG A 430 10.68 -19.50 -18.17
CA ARG A 430 11.07 -20.89 -17.87
C ARG A 430 12.56 -20.98 -17.53
N ILE A 431 13.43 -20.41 -18.36
CA ILE A 431 14.89 -20.44 -18.15
C ILE A 431 15.30 -19.73 -16.85
N ILE A 432 14.69 -18.57 -16.55
CA ILE A 432 14.92 -17.86 -15.28
C ILE A 432 14.55 -18.77 -14.10
N ARG A 433 13.40 -19.45 -14.17
CA ARG A 433 12.91 -20.31 -13.09
C ARG A 433 13.71 -21.61 -12.93
N GLU A 434 14.18 -22.20 -14.02
CA GLU A 434 15.05 -23.39 -14.03
C GLU A 434 16.45 -23.08 -13.48
N THR A 435 17.05 -21.95 -13.90
CA THR A 435 18.41 -21.57 -13.50
C THR A 435 18.47 -21.02 -12.07
N ALA A 436 17.41 -20.30 -11.65
CA ALA A 436 17.30 -19.62 -10.36
C ALA A 436 15.95 -19.93 -9.67
N PRO A 437 15.74 -21.19 -9.20
CA PRO A 437 14.45 -21.63 -8.64
C PRO A 437 14.06 -20.92 -7.33
N ASN A 438 15.00 -20.28 -6.64
CA ASN A 438 14.74 -19.54 -5.41
C ASN A 438 14.65 -18.01 -5.63
N LEU A 439 14.76 -17.52 -6.88
CA LEU A 439 14.63 -16.09 -7.18
C LEU A 439 13.19 -15.62 -6.88
N PRO A 440 12.97 -14.65 -5.97
CA PRO A 440 11.64 -14.13 -5.67
C PRO A 440 10.98 -13.50 -6.89
N TYR A 441 9.65 -13.65 -7.05
CA TYR A 441 8.97 -13.22 -8.27
C TYR A 441 9.04 -11.70 -8.50
N ARG A 442 9.20 -10.88 -7.45
CA ARG A 442 9.50 -9.44 -7.59
C ARG A 442 10.71 -9.17 -8.49
N PHE A 443 11.82 -9.90 -8.32
CA PHE A 443 13.02 -9.75 -9.15
C PHE A 443 12.86 -10.39 -10.53
N ILE A 444 11.94 -11.34 -10.68
CA ILE A 444 11.56 -11.87 -11.99
C ILE A 444 10.74 -10.82 -12.76
N ALA A 445 10.00 -9.93 -12.07
CA ALA A 445 9.22 -8.87 -12.71
C ALA A 445 10.08 -7.83 -13.45
N ASP A 446 11.30 -7.57 -12.97
CA ASP A 446 12.25 -6.68 -13.63
C ASP A 446 12.65 -7.16 -15.05
N PHE A 447 12.54 -8.48 -15.32
CA PHE A 447 12.73 -9.06 -16.65
C PHE A 447 11.52 -8.90 -17.58
N PHE A 448 10.34 -8.57 -17.05
CA PHE A 448 9.09 -8.47 -17.80
C PHE A 448 8.32 -7.17 -17.49
N PRO A 449 8.84 -5.98 -17.88
CA PRO A 449 8.18 -4.70 -17.61
C PRO A 449 6.71 -4.69 -18.05
N GLY A 450 5.84 -4.21 -17.14
CA GLY A 450 4.38 -4.27 -17.29
C GLY A 450 3.72 -5.55 -16.76
N ARG A 451 4.50 -6.51 -16.24
CA ARG A 451 3.99 -7.68 -15.49
C ARG A 451 4.25 -7.51 -14.01
N ASN A 452 3.26 -7.86 -13.19
CA ASN A 452 3.40 -7.92 -11.75
C ASN A 452 3.76 -9.33 -11.27
N GLU A 453 4.30 -9.43 -10.06
CA GLU A 453 4.64 -10.68 -9.36
C GLU A 453 3.50 -11.71 -9.40
N SER A 454 2.26 -11.29 -9.12
CA SER A 454 1.08 -12.17 -9.15
C SER A 454 0.81 -12.78 -10.54
N GLY A 455 1.01 -12.01 -11.61
CA GLY A 455 0.86 -12.48 -12.99
C GLY A 455 1.97 -13.45 -13.40
N ILE A 456 3.19 -13.23 -12.92
CA ILE A 456 4.36 -14.08 -13.14
C ILE A 456 4.19 -15.43 -12.41
N SER A 457 3.85 -15.38 -11.12
CA SER A 457 3.54 -16.56 -10.30
C SER A 457 2.39 -17.37 -10.92
N ARG A 458 1.31 -16.73 -11.35
CA ARG A 458 0.20 -17.39 -12.06
C ARG A 458 0.67 -18.08 -13.35
N GLN A 459 1.49 -17.41 -14.17
CA GLN A 459 1.98 -17.97 -15.43
C GLN A 459 2.88 -19.20 -15.22
N ILE A 460 3.79 -19.13 -14.24
CA ILE A 460 4.66 -20.25 -13.84
C ILE A 460 3.80 -21.43 -13.38
N ASN A 461 2.89 -21.20 -12.42
CA ASN A 461 2.03 -22.23 -11.84
C ASN A 461 1.08 -22.88 -12.87
N HIS A 462 0.62 -22.15 -13.88
CA HIS A 462 -0.25 -22.68 -14.94
C HIS A 462 0.52 -23.52 -15.97
N LYS A 463 1.75 -23.14 -16.34
CA LYS A 463 2.51 -23.83 -17.39
C LYS A 463 3.29 -25.05 -16.88
N ILE A 464 3.78 -25.05 -15.64
CA ILE A 464 4.45 -26.22 -15.05
C ILE A 464 3.48 -27.41 -15.00
N LYS A 465 2.23 -27.17 -14.56
CA LYS A 465 1.18 -28.20 -14.46
C LYS A 465 0.62 -28.75 -15.78
N SER A 466 1.02 -28.21 -16.94
CA SER A 466 0.61 -28.74 -18.25
C SER A 466 1.77 -29.38 -19.03
N THR A 467 2.91 -29.58 -18.37
CA THR A 467 4.09 -30.24 -18.95
C THR A 467 4.57 -31.42 -18.09
N GLN A 468 3.80 -31.76 -17.06
CA GLN A 468 3.81 -32.99 -16.27
C GLN A 468 2.46 -33.67 -16.51
#